data_AF-A0A8I6AE98-F1
#
_entry.id   AF-A0A8I6AE98-F1
#
_cell.length_a   1.000
_cell.length_b   1.000
_cell.length_c   1.000
_cell.angle_alpha   90.00
_cell.angle_beta   90.00
_cell.angle_gamma   90.00
#
_symmetry.space_group_name_H-M   'P 1'
#
loop_
_entity.id
_entity.type
_entity.pdbx_description
1 polymer ?
#
loop_
_entity_poly.entity_id
_entity_poly.type
_entity_poly.pdbx_seq_one_letter_code
_entity_poly.pdbx_strand_id
1 'polypeptide(L)'
;MNWAGIGVLLERLRVGVRDESQFYGSNPLEKDHTEHLFSPVSLPCLPVPRTMANSERTFIAIKPDGVQRGLVGEIIKRFEQKGFRLVGLKFIQASEDLLKEHYIDLKDRPFFSGLVKYMHSGPVVAMVWEGLNVVKTGRVMLGETNPADSKPGTIRGDFCIQVGRNIIHGSDSVESAEKEISLWFQPEELVDYKSCAQNWIYE
;
A
#
# COMPACT_ATOMS: atom_id res chain seq x y z
N MET A 1 -33.07 -20.18 23.94
CA MET A 1 -32.86 -21.59 24.35
C MET A 1 -31.42 -21.70 24.84
N ASN A 2 -31.23 -22.10 26.08
CA ASN A 2 -29.95 -22.17 26.78
C ASN A 2 -29.71 -23.64 27.16
N TRP A 3 -28.58 -24.24 26.79
CA TRP A 3 -28.14 -25.54 27.29
C TRP A 3 -26.60 -25.61 27.32
N ALA A 4 -26.07 -25.42 28.51
CA ALA A 4 -24.73 -25.79 28.91
C ALA A 4 -24.68 -27.28 29.29
N GLY A 5 -23.54 -27.93 29.06
CA GLY A 5 -23.22 -29.24 29.65
C GLY A 5 -22.82 -30.29 28.62
N ILE A 6 -21.52 -30.55 28.51
CA ILE A 6 -20.87 -31.87 28.53
C ILE A 6 -19.37 -31.58 28.75
N GLY A 7 -18.98 -31.61 30.02
CA GLY A 7 -17.63 -31.98 30.42
C GLY A 7 -17.71 -33.36 31.07
N VAL A 8 -16.54 -34.01 31.19
CA VAL A 8 -16.28 -35.27 31.91
C VAL A 8 -16.33 -36.55 31.07
N LEU A 9 -15.19 -36.87 30.45
CA LEU A 9 -14.58 -38.18 30.14
C LEU A 9 -13.28 -37.78 29.41
N LEU A 10 -12.04 -38.08 29.78
CA LEU A 10 -11.48 -39.12 30.61
C LEU A 10 -10.07 -38.69 31.05
N GLU A 11 -9.90 -38.52 32.35
CA GLU A 11 -8.61 -38.51 33.03
C GLU A 11 -8.18 -39.97 33.25
N ARG A 12 -7.13 -40.42 32.55
CA ARG A 12 -6.32 -41.62 32.88
C ARG A 12 -5.23 -41.78 31.82
N LEU A 13 -3.98 -41.49 32.20
CA LEU A 13 -2.78 -42.29 31.93
C LEU A 13 -1.54 -41.51 32.44
N ARG A 14 -1.27 -41.67 33.74
CA ARG A 14 0.07 -41.57 34.33
C ARG A 14 0.64 -42.99 34.39
N VAL A 15 1.98 -43.09 34.48
CA VAL A 15 2.86 -44.29 34.56
C VAL A 15 3.48 -44.63 33.18
N GLY A 16 4.79 -44.64 32.98
CA GLY A 16 5.90 -44.60 33.91
C GLY A 16 7.25 -44.33 33.23
N VAL A 17 8.17 -43.82 34.03
CA VAL A 17 9.59 -43.60 33.75
C VAL A 17 10.31 -44.96 33.66
N ARG A 18 11.17 -45.17 32.65
CA ARG A 18 12.39 -45.98 32.79
C ARG A 18 13.54 -45.38 31.99
N ASP A 19 14.68 -45.43 32.66
CA ASP A 19 16.01 -44.95 32.40
C ASP A 19 16.73 -45.92 31.45
N GLU A 20 17.29 -45.43 30.33
CA GLU A 20 18.22 -46.18 29.48
C GLU A 20 19.60 -45.56 29.60
N SER A 21 20.21 -45.76 30.77
CA SER A 21 21.65 -45.70 30.92
C SER A 21 22.20 -47.13 30.99
N GLN A 22 23.30 -47.35 30.24
CA GLN A 22 24.19 -48.51 30.25
C GLN A 22 23.87 -49.67 29.28
N PHE A 23 24.53 -49.67 28.10
CA PHE A 23 25.13 -50.88 27.57
C PHE A 23 26.49 -50.58 26.90
N TYR A 24 27.49 -51.31 27.39
CA TYR A 24 28.93 -51.39 27.14
C TYR A 24 29.50 -51.13 25.73
N GLY A 25 30.74 -50.61 25.69
CA GLY A 25 31.69 -50.94 24.62
C GLY A 25 32.84 -49.95 24.42
N SER A 26 33.93 -50.09 25.17
CA SER A 26 35.22 -49.45 24.91
C SER A 26 36.01 -50.19 23.81
N ASN A 27 36.46 -49.49 22.77
CA ASN A 27 37.80 -49.69 22.20
C ASN A 27 38.22 -48.46 21.35
N PRO A 28 39.47 -47.99 21.44
CA PRO A 28 39.99 -46.86 20.66
C PRO A 28 40.58 -47.35 19.35
N LEU A 29 40.52 -46.53 18.29
CA LEU A 29 41.54 -46.37 17.23
C LEU A 29 40.95 -45.56 16.05
N GLU A 30 41.59 -44.42 15.80
CA GLU A 30 41.97 -43.96 14.45
C GLU A 30 40.84 -43.66 13.41
N LYS A 31 40.59 -42.38 13.12
CA LYS A 31 41.25 -41.68 11.99
C LYS A 31 40.74 -40.26 11.78
N ASP A 32 41.74 -39.45 11.51
CA ASP A 32 41.76 -38.06 11.08
C ASP A 32 40.88 -37.84 9.85
N HIS A 33 39.82 -37.04 9.98
CA HIS A 33 39.15 -36.41 8.85
C HIS A 33 38.80 -34.98 9.26
N THR A 34 39.55 -34.05 8.67
CA THR A 34 39.32 -32.62 8.69
C THR A 34 37.93 -32.29 8.16
N GLU A 35 36.96 -32.14 9.06
CA GLU A 35 35.72 -31.42 8.77
C GLU A 35 36.05 -29.94 8.64
N HIS A 36 36.28 -29.49 7.41
CA HIS A 36 36.17 -28.08 7.09
C HIS A 36 34.71 -27.66 7.28
N LEU A 37 34.41 -27.03 8.42
CA LEU A 37 33.20 -26.24 8.65
C LEU A 37 33.06 -25.22 7.51
N PHE A 38 32.31 -25.56 6.47
CA PHE A 38 31.61 -24.57 5.68
C PHE A 38 30.35 -24.19 6.47
N SER A 39 30.49 -23.22 7.38
CA SER A 39 29.32 -22.50 7.84
C SER A 39 28.77 -21.73 6.63
N PRO A 40 27.46 -21.81 6.31
CA PRO A 40 26.88 -20.88 5.38
C PRO A 40 26.94 -19.51 6.06
N VAL A 41 27.92 -18.69 5.68
CA VAL A 41 27.92 -17.27 6.03
C VAL A 41 26.73 -16.68 5.29
N SER A 42 25.59 -16.62 5.97
CA SER A 42 24.47 -15.79 5.58
C SER A 42 25.00 -14.37 5.57
N LEU A 43 25.38 -13.87 4.39
CA LEU A 43 25.67 -12.45 4.20
C LEU A 43 24.44 -11.70 4.73
N PRO A 44 24.57 -10.88 5.78
CA PRO A 44 23.45 -10.06 6.22
C PRO A 44 23.08 -9.18 5.03
N CYS A 45 21.85 -9.30 4.54
CA CYS A 45 21.29 -8.38 3.57
C CYS A 45 21.38 -6.99 4.20
N LEU A 46 22.38 -6.21 3.78
CA LEU A 46 22.60 -4.88 4.33
C LEU A 46 21.34 -4.04 4.02
N PRO A 47 20.81 -3.29 4.99
CA PRO A 47 19.62 -2.49 4.77
C PRO A 47 19.91 -1.43 3.70
N VAL A 48 19.15 -1.46 2.59
CA VAL A 48 19.22 -0.43 1.55
C VAL A 48 18.73 0.90 2.17
N PRO A 49 19.57 1.94 2.25
CA PRO A 49 19.15 3.24 2.77
C PRO A 49 18.04 3.83 1.89
N ARG A 50 17.06 4.52 2.47
CA ARG A 50 16.14 5.33 1.66
C ARG A 50 16.93 6.45 0.99
N THR A 51 16.94 6.46 -0.33
CA THR A 51 17.53 7.54 -1.12
C THR A 51 16.51 8.65 -1.32
N MET A 52 16.98 9.87 -1.58
CA MET A 52 16.12 11.01 -1.95
C MET A 52 15.23 10.68 -3.17
N ALA A 53 15.77 9.91 -4.13
CA ALA A 53 15.04 9.50 -5.33
C ALA A 53 13.84 8.58 -5.02
N ASN A 54 13.96 7.69 -4.03
CA ASN A 54 12.91 6.73 -3.68
C ASN A 54 11.89 7.30 -2.68
N SER A 55 11.99 8.59 -2.35
CA SER A 55 11.13 9.31 -1.39
C SER A 55 10.19 10.31 -2.06
N GLU A 56 10.10 10.31 -3.40
CA GLU A 56 9.12 11.11 -4.15
C GLU A 56 7.69 10.74 -3.71
N ARG A 57 6.79 11.74 -3.62
CA ARG A 57 5.40 11.57 -3.20
C ARG A 57 4.44 12.10 -4.25
N THR A 58 3.27 11.50 -4.34
CA THR A 58 2.15 11.97 -5.18
C THR A 58 0.85 11.99 -4.39
N PHE A 59 -0.03 12.92 -4.73
CA PHE A 59 -1.39 12.95 -4.24
C PHE A 59 -2.32 12.17 -5.18
N ILE A 60 -3.11 11.26 -4.61
CA ILE A 60 -4.13 10.48 -5.33
C ILE A 60 -5.46 10.67 -4.60
N ALA A 61 -6.54 10.94 -5.34
CA ALA A 61 -7.87 11.05 -4.75
C ALA A 61 -8.89 10.20 -5.50
N ILE A 62 -9.57 9.30 -4.77
CA ILE A 62 -10.74 8.59 -5.28
C ILE A 62 -11.94 9.52 -5.17
N LYS A 63 -12.52 9.83 -6.32
CA LYS A 63 -13.63 10.78 -6.49
C LYS A 63 -14.95 10.18 -5.97
N PRO A 64 -16.02 10.99 -5.80
CA PRO A 64 -17.27 10.51 -5.23
C PRO A 64 -17.87 9.30 -5.95
N ASP A 65 -17.80 9.26 -7.28
CA ASP A 65 -18.24 8.11 -8.08
C ASP A 65 -17.41 6.85 -7.83
N GLY A 66 -16.10 6.95 -7.63
CA GLY A 66 -15.24 5.82 -7.27
C GLY A 66 -15.60 5.21 -5.91
N VAL A 67 -15.93 6.07 -4.94
CA VAL A 67 -16.42 5.65 -3.62
C VAL A 67 -17.79 4.98 -3.73
N GLN A 68 -18.75 5.65 -4.37
CA GLN A 68 -20.13 5.16 -4.52
C GLN A 68 -20.20 3.81 -5.24
N ARG A 69 -19.22 3.52 -6.11
CA ARG A 69 -19.11 2.26 -6.84
C ARG A 69 -18.31 1.17 -6.13
N GLY A 70 -17.85 1.41 -4.91
CA GLY A 70 -17.13 0.41 -4.11
C GLY A 70 -15.72 0.09 -4.61
N LEU A 71 -15.05 1.03 -5.31
CA LEU A 71 -13.75 0.79 -5.93
C LEU A 71 -12.55 1.15 -5.05
N VAL A 72 -12.79 1.56 -3.80
CA VAL A 72 -11.73 2.03 -2.88
C VAL A 72 -10.64 0.97 -2.67
N GLY A 73 -11.03 -0.25 -2.28
CA GLY A 73 -10.09 -1.33 -2.04
C GLY A 73 -9.33 -1.75 -3.30
N GLU A 74 -10.00 -1.81 -4.44
CA GLU A 74 -9.38 -2.19 -5.72
C GLU A 74 -8.34 -1.16 -6.18
N ILE A 75 -8.62 0.13 -6.01
CA ILE A 75 -7.66 1.20 -6.32
C ILE A 75 -6.46 1.14 -5.38
N ILE A 76 -6.67 1.07 -4.06
CA ILE A 76 -5.58 0.99 -3.08
C ILE A 76 -4.69 -0.22 -3.36
N LYS A 77 -5.30 -1.39 -3.55
CA LYS A 77 -4.61 -2.64 -3.90
C LYS A 77 -3.67 -2.47 -5.08
N ARG A 78 -4.07 -1.71 -6.12
CA ARG A 78 -3.22 -1.49 -7.30
C ARG A 78 -1.92 -0.73 -6.98
N PHE A 79 -1.96 0.22 -6.05
CA PHE A 79 -0.77 0.92 -5.57
C PHE A 79 0.07 0.05 -4.63
N GLU A 80 -0.56 -0.68 -3.71
CA GLU A 80 0.14 -1.60 -2.79
C GLU A 80 0.88 -2.71 -3.54
N GLN A 81 0.21 -3.40 -4.46
CA GLN A 81 0.80 -4.50 -5.23
C GLN A 81 1.93 -4.03 -6.16
N LYS A 82 1.96 -2.74 -6.51
CA LYS A 82 3.04 -2.14 -7.30
C LYS A 82 4.32 -1.93 -6.48
N GLY A 83 4.21 -1.86 -5.15
CA GLY A 83 5.32 -1.60 -4.23
C GLY A 83 5.41 -0.15 -3.75
N PHE A 84 4.43 0.70 -4.06
CA PHE A 84 4.37 2.04 -3.50
C PHE A 84 3.95 2.01 -2.03
N ARG A 85 4.47 2.97 -1.25
CA ARG A 85 4.22 3.07 0.19
C ARG A 85 3.11 4.07 0.47
N LEU A 86 2.08 3.68 1.22
CA LEU A 86 1.02 4.59 1.64
C LEU A 86 1.51 5.47 2.78
N VAL A 87 1.54 6.78 2.63
CA VAL A 87 2.02 7.70 3.69
C VAL A 87 0.94 8.58 4.29
N GLY A 88 -0.21 8.71 3.62
CA GLY A 88 -1.37 9.41 4.14
C GLY A 88 -2.64 8.84 3.54
N LEU A 89 -3.71 8.74 4.32
CA LEU A 89 -5.04 8.31 3.87
C LEU A 89 -6.11 8.95 4.74
N LYS A 90 -7.13 9.53 4.13
CA LYS A 90 -8.33 9.97 4.84
C LYS A 90 -9.59 9.93 3.98
N PHE A 91 -10.71 9.68 4.65
CA PHE A 91 -12.05 9.68 4.06
C PHE A 91 -12.78 10.94 4.51
N ILE A 92 -13.06 11.86 3.57
CA ILE A 92 -13.59 13.17 3.90
C ILE A 92 -14.66 13.61 2.88
N GLN A 93 -15.54 14.52 3.30
CA GLN A 93 -16.33 15.31 2.37
C GLN A 93 -15.61 16.66 2.18
N ALA A 94 -15.02 16.86 1.00
CA ALA A 94 -14.24 18.06 0.70
C ALA A 94 -15.16 19.29 0.60
N SER A 95 -14.78 20.41 1.22
CA SER A 95 -15.51 21.67 1.11
C SER A 95 -15.37 22.27 -0.29
N GLU A 96 -16.32 23.11 -0.71
CA GLU A 96 -16.19 23.82 -1.98
C GLU A 96 -14.93 24.69 -2.04
N ASP A 97 -14.55 25.33 -0.92
CA ASP A 97 -13.38 26.21 -0.87
C ASP A 97 -12.09 25.42 -1.11
N LEU A 98 -11.95 24.24 -0.48
CA LEU A 98 -10.83 23.33 -0.72
C LEU A 98 -10.78 22.89 -2.19
N LEU A 99 -11.93 22.58 -2.78
CA LEU A 99 -12.02 22.13 -4.18
C LEU A 99 -11.75 23.26 -5.19
N LYS A 100 -12.17 24.49 -4.89
CA LYS A 100 -11.88 25.68 -5.71
C LYS A 100 -10.39 25.98 -5.72
N GLU A 101 -9.73 25.88 -4.56
CA GLU A 101 -8.28 26.04 -4.45
C GLU A 101 -7.53 24.91 -5.16
N HIS A 102 -7.97 23.66 -4.99
CA HIS A 102 -7.38 22.51 -5.67
C HIS A 102 -7.46 22.61 -7.20
N TYR A 103 -8.58 23.12 -7.74
CA TYR A 103 -8.79 23.29 -9.18
C TYR A 103 -8.57 24.72 -9.66
N ILE A 104 -7.76 25.53 -8.95
CA ILE A 104 -7.61 26.97 -9.24
C ILE A 104 -7.12 27.24 -10.68
N ASP A 105 -6.29 26.37 -11.23
CA ASP A 105 -5.77 26.48 -12.60
C ASP A 105 -6.84 26.23 -13.67
N LEU A 106 -8.01 25.71 -13.26
CA LEU A 106 -9.17 25.45 -14.11
C LEU A 106 -10.30 26.46 -13.90
N LYS A 107 -10.13 27.50 -13.07
CA LYS A 107 -11.20 28.44 -12.68
C LYS A 107 -11.94 29.08 -13.87
N ASP A 108 -11.23 29.35 -14.97
CA ASP A 108 -11.76 30.01 -16.15
C ASP A 108 -12.34 29.01 -17.18
N ARG A 109 -12.32 27.71 -16.88
CA ARG A 109 -12.87 26.67 -17.75
C ARG A 109 -14.39 26.57 -17.58
N PRO A 110 -15.15 26.35 -18.68
CA PRO A 110 -16.62 26.33 -18.63
C PRO A 110 -17.20 25.20 -17.74
N PHE A 111 -16.41 24.15 -17.48
CA PHE A 111 -16.82 23.02 -16.64
C PHE A 111 -16.43 23.17 -15.16
N PHE A 112 -15.75 24.24 -14.75
CA PHE A 112 -15.21 24.39 -13.39
C PHE A 112 -16.30 24.32 -12.31
N SER A 113 -17.38 25.07 -12.46
CA SER A 113 -18.51 25.06 -11.52
C SER A 113 -19.12 23.66 -11.39
N GLY A 114 -19.27 22.95 -12.52
CA GLY A 114 -19.75 21.57 -12.54
C GLY A 114 -18.79 20.60 -11.86
N LEU A 115 -17.48 20.78 -12.02
CA LEU A 115 -16.44 19.97 -11.39
C LEU A 115 -16.43 20.14 -9.87
N VAL A 116 -16.49 21.36 -9.37
CA VAL A 116 -16.55 21.65 -7.92
C VAL A 116 -17.83 21.07 -7.32
N LYS A 117 -18.99 21.34 -7.94
CA LYS A 117 -20.28 20.79 -7.48
C LYS A 117 -20.28 19.26 -7.44
N TYR A 118 -19.69 18.64 -8.47
CA TYR A 118 -19.56 17.20 -8.55
C TYR A 118 -18.65 16.64 -7.45
N MET A 119 -17.46 17.20 -7.26
CA MET A 119 -16.53 16.73 -6.23
C MET A 119 -17.05 16.97 -4.81
N HIS A 120 -17.87 18.00 -4.61
CA HIS A 120 -18.52 18.29 -3.32
C HIS A 120 -19.76 17.39 -3.05
N SER A 121 -20.30 16.72 -4.07
CA SER A 121 -21.56 15.96 -3.97
C SER A 121 -21.49 14.69 -3.12
N GLY A 122 -20.29 14.25 -2.73
CA GLY A 122 -20.10 13.07 -1.92
C GLY A 122 -18.70 12.97 -1.33
N PRO A 123 -18.44 11.94 -0.53
CA PRO A 123 -17.13 11.75 0.10
C PRO A 123 -16.08 11.32 -0.92
N VAL A 124 -14.83 11.63 -0.60
CA VAL A 124 -13.63 11.25 -1.35
C VAL A 124 -12.65 10.51 -0.45
N VAL A 125 -11.81 9.66 -1.04
CA VAL A 125 -10.64 9.10 -0.35
C VAL A 125 -9.41 9.84 -0.85
N ALA A 126 -8.85 10.70 -0.02
CA ALA A 126 -7.60 11.41 -0.28
C ALA A 126 -6.44 10.54 0.22
N MET A 127 -5.38 10.40 -0.59
CA MET A 127 -4.23 9.57 -0.29
C MET A 127 -2.93 10.22 -0.73
N VAL A 128 -1.86 9.88 -0.04
CA VAL A 128 -0.49 10.19 -0.44
C VAL A 128 0.29 8.89 -0.56
N TRP A 129 0.91 8.69 -1.72
CA TRP A 129 1.75 7.53 -2.02
C TRP A 129 3.19 7.96 -2.23
N GLU A 130 4.13 7.15 -1.76
CA GLU A 130 5.58 7.41 -1.85
C GLU A 130 6.29 6.29 -2.62
N GLY A 131 7.25 6.67 -3.45
CA GLY A 131 8.18 5.77 -4.13
C GLY A 131 8.83 6.41 -5.36
N LEU A 132 9.78 5.69 -5.96
CA LEU A 132 10.53 6.19 -7.12
C LEU A 132 9.61 6.52 -8.31
N ASN A 133 9.66 7.76 -8.82
CA ASN A 133 8.83 8.24 -9.93
C ASN A 133 7.33 7.97 -9.73
N VAL A 134 6.83 7.99 -8.49
CA VAL A 134 5.44 7.68 -8.15
C VAL A 134 4.45 8.64 -8.81
N VAL A 135 4.80 9.90 -9.05
CA VAL A 135 3.94 10.86 -9.77
C VAL A 135 3.69 10.36 -11.19
N LYS A 136 4.78 10.17 -11.95
CA LYS A 136 4.73 9.73 -13.34
C LYS A 136 4.09 8.34 -13.47
N THR A 137 4.52 7.40 -12.64
CA THR A 137 4.03 6.01 -12.69
C THR A 137 2.58 5.92 -12.22
N GLY A 138 2.20 6.70 -11.21
CA GLY A 138 0.81 6.82 -10.76
C GLY A 138 -0.10 7.29 -11.89
N ARG A 139 0.29 8.33 -12.64
CA ARG A 139 -0.45 8.77 -13.84
C ARG A 139 -0.63 7.66 -14.88
N VAL A 140 0.42 6.89 -15.16
CA VAL A 140 0.35 5.74 -16.08
C VAL A 140 -0.62 4.68 -15.56
N MET A 141 -0.60 4.36 -14.26
CA MET A 141 -1.52 3.40 -13.64
C MET A 141 -2.97 3.86 -13.68
N LEU A 142 -3.20 5.17 -13.51
CA LEU A 142 -4.53 5.77 -13.60
C LEU A 142 -5.13 5.66 -15.01
N GLY A 143 -4.29 5.81 -16.04
CA GLY A 143 -4.71 5.95 -17.42
C GLY A 143 -4.98 7.41 -17.82
N GLU A 144 -5.39 7.62 -19.06
CA GLU A 144 -5.67 8.96 -19.59
C GLU A 144 -6.85 9.64 -18.88
N THR A 145 -6.89 10.98 -18.90
CA THR A 145 -7.98 11.73 -18.22
C THR A 145 -9.35 11.35 -18.79
N ASN A 146 -9.44 11.15 -20.10
CA ASN A 146 -10.61 10.62 -20.78
C ASN A 146 -10.57 9.07 -20.77
N PRO A 147 -11.53 8.39 -20.13
CA PRO A 147 -11.56 6.92 -20.10
C PRO A 147 -11.56 6.25 -21.47
N ALA A 148 -12.14 6.89 -22.49
CA ALA A 148 -12.14 6.37 -23.86
C ALA A 148 -10.72 6.19 -24.44
N ASP A 149 -9.76 6.98 -23.96
CA ASP A 149 -8.36 6.93 -24.39
C ASP A 149 -7.50 6.07 -23.44
N SER A 150 -8.06 5.67 -22.30
CA SER A 150 -7.37 4.85 -21.29
C SER A 150 -7.26 3.40 -21.76
N LYS A 151 -6.07 2.81 -21.58
CA LYS A 151 -5.82 1.42 -22.02
C LYS A 151 -6.37 0.40 -21.00
N PRO A 152 -6.83 -0.77 -21.44
CA PRO A 152 -7.12 -1.90 -20.54
C PRO A 152 -5.94 -2.18 -19.60
N GLY A 153 -6.22 -2.46 -18.33
CA GLY A 153 -5.25 -2.60 -17.25
C GLY A 153 -4.99 -1.31 -16.45
N THR A 154 -5.33 -0.15 -17.00
CA THR A 154 -5.32 1.11 -16.24
C THR A 154 -6.60 1.26 -15.43
N ILE A 155 -6.55 2.02 -14.33
CA ILE A 155 -7.71 2.18 -13.44
C ILE A 155 -8.93 2.73 -14.19
N ARG A 156 -8.75 3.77 -15.01
CA ARG A 156 -9.86 4.34 -15.80
C ARG A 156 -10.26 3.45 -16.96
N GLY A 157 -9.31 2.76 -17.61
CA GLY A 157 -9.62 1.83 -18.69
C GLY A 157 -10.48 0.65 -18.23
N ASP A 158 -10.23 0.15 -17.02
CA ASP A 158 -10.96 -1.00 -16.48
C ASP A 158 -12.31 -0.61 -15.86
N PHE A 159 -12.43 0.62 -15.35
CA PHE A 159 -13.56 0.98 -14.49
C PHE A 159 -14.35 2.21 -14.93
N CYS A 160 -13.98 2.95 -15.97
CA CYS A 160 -14.68 4.17 -16.35
C CYS A 160 -15.14 4.16 -17.80
N ILE A 161 -16.15 4.98 -18.09
CA ILE A 161 -16.73 5.13 -19.43
C ILE A 161 -16.63 6.59 -19.91
N GLN A 162 -16.99 7.56 -19.06
CA GLN A 162 -17.11 8.96 -19.45
C GLN A 162 -16.18 9.87 -18.64
N VAL A 163 -15.62 10.90 -19.28
CA VAL A 163 -14.66 11.85 -18.67
C VAL A 163 -15.18 12.54 -17.39
N GLY A 164 -16.48 12.86 -17.34
CA GLY A 164 -17.10 13.48 -16.15
C GLY A 164 -17.27 12.54 -14.95
N ARG A 165 -17.02 11.24 -15.11
CA ARG A 165 -17.12 10.17 -14.11
C ARG A 165 -15.91 9.23 -14.22
N ASN A 166 -14.72 9.82 -14.10
CA ASN A 166 -13.45 9.13 -14.29
C ASN A 166 -12.79 8.66 -12.98
N ILE A 167 -13.57 8.51 -11.90
CA ILE A 167 -13.30 7.92 -10.57
C ILE A 167 -12.08 8.33 -9.76
N ILE A 168 -11.03 8.87 -10.35
CA ILE A 168 -9.74 9.06 -9.68
C ILE A 168 -8.99 10.28 -10.23
N HIS A 169 -8.33 11.00 -9.34
CA HIS A 169 -7.36 12.07 -9.60
C HIS A 169 -5.96 11.63 -9.19
N GLY A 170 -4.95 12.15 -9.87
CA GLY A 170 -3.55 12.02 -9.46
C GLY A 170 -2.74 13.18 -10.01
N SER A 171 -1.81 13.69 -9.20
CA SER A 171 -0.93 14.83 -9.54
C SER A 171 -0.23 14.60 -10.88
N ASP A 172 -0.11 15.64 -11.70
CA ASP A 172 0.49 15.56 -13.04
C ASP A 172 1.99 15.90 -13.08
N SER A 173 2.51 16.51 -12.01
CA SER A 173 3.91 16.87 -11.84
C SER A 173 4.32 16.79 -10.37
N VAL A 174 5.62 16.80 -10.09
CA VAL A 174 6.15 16.83 -8.71
C VAL A 174 5.74 18.13 -8.00
N GLU A 175 5.77 19.26 -8.71
CA GLU A 175 5.33 20.56 -8.18
C GLU A 175 3.84 20.55 -7.80
N SER A 176 2.99 20.02 -8.70
CA SER A 176 1.56 19.83 -8.41
C SER A 176 1.36 18.90 -7.21
N ALA A 177 2.14 17.82 -7.11
CA ALA A 177 2.06 16.89 -5.98
C ALA A 177 2.37 17.58 -4.65
N GLU A 178 3.44 18.38 -4.56
CA GLU A 178 3.79 19.11 -3.36
C GLU A 178 2.70 20.10 -2.93
N LYS A 179 2.15 20.85 -3.89
CA LYS A 179 1.02 21.78 -3.66
C LYS A 179 -0.22 21.04 -3.20
N GLU A 180 -0.59 19.96 -3.88
CA GLU A 180 -1.78 19.17 -3.56
C GLU A 180 -1.66 18.47 -2.19
N ILE A 181 -0.51 17.86 -1.88
CA ILE A 181 -0.28 17.22 -0.58
C ILE A 181 -0.42 18.26 0.54
N SER A 182 0.22 19.43 0.39
CA SER A 182 0.17 20.50 1.39
C SER A 182 -1.23 21.11 1.56
N LEU A 183 -2.02 21.15 0.48
CA LEU A 183 -3.40 21.63 0.52
C LEU A 183 -4.33 20.63 1.21
N TRP A 184 -4.13 19.33 0.97
CA TRP A 184 -5.05 18.30 1.45
C TRP A 184 -4.67 17.71 2.79
N PHE A 185 -3.40 17.72 3.19
CA PHE A 185 -2.91 17.07 4.41
C PHE A 185 -2.10 18.02 5.29
N GLN A 186 -2.34 17.94 6.60
CA GLN A 186 -1.43 18.50 7.59
C GLN A 186 -0.19 17.59 7.72
N PRO A 187 0.98 18.14 8.07
CA PRO A 187 2.21 17.35 8.22
C PRO A 187 2.06 16.15 9.17
N GLU A 188 1.26 16.28 10.22
CA GLU A 188 1.04 15.24 11.23
C GLU A 188 0.14 14.10 10.73
N GLU A 189 -0.60 14.31 9.64
CA GLU A 189 -1.38 13.27 8.98
C GLU A 189 -0.51 12.37 8.08
N LEU A 190 0.76 12.73 7.85
CA LEU A 190 1.70 11.99 7.01
C LEU A 190 2.61 11.11 7.87
N VAL A 191 2.50 9.80 7.70
CA VAL A 191 3.20 8.81 8.53
C VAL A 191 4.45 8.31 7.83
N ASP A 192 5.58 8.44 8.53
CA ASP A 192 6.83 7.84 8.09
C ASP A 192 7.08 6.46 8.71
N TYR A 193 7.35 5.45 7.88
CA TYR A 193 7.69 4.11 8.32
C TYR A 193 8.53 3.37 7.26
N LYS A 194 9.26 2.36 7.70
CA LYS A 194 10.05 1.48 6.81
C LYS A 194 9.22 0.27 6.40
N SER A 195 8.98 0.10 5.09
CA SER A 195 8.37 -1.12 4.55
C SER A 195 9.34 -2.30 4.71
N CYS A 196 8.84 -3.46 5.17
CA CYS A 196 9.64 -4.69 5.24
C CYS A 196 10.05 -5.21 3.86
N ALA A 197 9.31 -4.85 2.81
CA ALA A 197 9.60 -5.23 1.43
C ALA A 197 10.59 -4.28 0.73
N GLN A 198 11.04 -3.20 1.39
CA GLN A 198 11.84 -2.15 0.75
C GLN A 198 13.08 -2.67 0.03
N ASN A 199 13.85 -3.56 0.67
CA ASN A 199 15.08 -4.14 0.11
C ASN A 199 14.84 -5.07 -1.09
N TRP A 200 13.58 -5.47 -1.35
CA TRP A 200 13.20 -6.31 -2.49
C TRP A 200 12.58 -5.50 -3.63
N ILE A 201 12.23 -4.24 -3.37
CA ILE A 201 11.63 -3.33 -4.35
C ILE A 201 12.69 -2.39 -4.93
N TYR A 202 13.67 -1.98 -4.12
CA TYR A 202 14.73 -1.06 -4.49
C TYR A 202 16.11 -1.67 -4.21
N GLU A 203 17.05 -1.46 -5.12
CA GLU A 203 18.49 -1.80 -4.98
C GLU A 203 19.29 -0.74 -4.21
#